data_AF-A0A1H6WST4-F1
#
_entry.id   AF-A0A1H6WST4-F1
#
_cell.length_a   1.000
_cell.length_b   1.000
_cell.length_c   1.000
_cell.angle_alpha   90.00
_cell.angle_beta   90.00
_cell.angle_gamma   90.00
#
_symmetry.space_group_name_H-M   'P 1'
#
loop_
_entity.id
_entity.type
_entity.pdbx_description
1 polymer ?
#
loop_
_entity_poly.entity_id
_entity_poly.type
_entity_poly.pdbx_seq_one_letter_code
_entity_poly.pdbx_strand_id
1 'polypeptide(L)' 'MNIEINLHPNYRICSMSPIEITEELSTWTRDEMIAWLCWSNPKGIYIDREAIVEYGDIIWRNEAIDLILYKIDLMNKEG' A
#
# COMPACT_ATOMS: atom_id res chain seq x y z
N MET A 1 6.36 12.09 16.16
CA MET A 1 6.34 10.62 16.13
C MET A 1 5.33 10.08 17.14
N ASN A 2 4.07 9.87 16.72
CA ASN A 2 3.07 9.18 17.56
C ASN A 2 3.41 7.69 17.54
N ILE A 3 3.86 7.18 18.69
CA ILE A 3 4.39 5.82 18.87
C ILE A 3 3.33 4.73 18.56
N GLU A 4 2.05 5.08 18.49
CA GLU A 4 0.94 4.13 18.31
C GLU A 4 0.71 3.65 16.86
N ILE A 5 1.23 4.36 15.83
CA ILE A 5 1.01 4.00 14.41
C ILE A 5 1.96 2.86 13.97
N ASN A 6 3.10 2.70 14.65
CA ASN A 6 4.15 1.75 14.31
C ASN A 6 3.89 0.30 14.81
N LEU A 7 2.75 0.05 15.46
CA LEU A 7 2.41 -1.27 16.00
C LEU A 7 1.56 -2.12 15.04
N HIS A 8 1.04 -1.53 13.95
CA HIS A 8 0.28 -2.31 12.98
C HIS A 8 1.24 -3.17 12.13
N PRO A 9 0.98 -4.47 11.93
CA PRO A 9 1.85 -5.36 11.14
C PRO A 9 2.21 -4.81 9.75
N ASN A 10 1.32 -4.04 9.15
CA ASN A 10 1.50 -3.40 7.85
C ASN A 10 2.63 -2.35 7.81
N TYR A 11 3.04 -1.78 8.96
CA TYR A 11 4.14 -0.82 9.03
C TYR A 11 5.51 -1.50 8.85
N ARG A 12 5.58 -2.83 9.00
CA ARG A 12 6.82 -3.62 8.85
C ARG A 12 7.52 -3.33 7.53
N ILE A 13 6.77 -3.25 6.42
CA ILE A 13 7.35 -3.02 5.09
C ILE A 13 7.90 -1.59 4.92
N CYS A 14 7.38 -0.63 5.68
CA CYS A 14 7.87 0.76 5.63
C CYS A 14 9.29 0.91 6.22
N SER A 15 9.75 -0.09 7.00
CA SER A 15 11.08 -0.09 7.62
C SER A 15 12.13 -0.87 6.81
N MET A 16 11.75 -1.44 5.67
CA MET A 16 12.62 -2.22 4.78
C MET A 16 13.32 -1.31 3.75
N SER A 17 14.42 -1.80 3.17
CA SER A 17 15.06 -1.16 2.02
C SER A 17 14.22 -1.32 0.74
N PRO A 18 14.42 -0.48 -0.30
CA PRO A 18 13.64 -0.58 -1.54
C PRO A 18 13.69 -1.96 -2.23
N ILE A 19 14.83 -2.66 -2.11
CA ILE A 19 15.00 -4.02 -2.66
C ILE A 19 14.16 -5.01 -1.86
N GLU A 20 14.26 -4.98 -0.53
CA GLU A 20 13.48 -5.85 0.36
C GLU A 20 11.97 -5.62 0.21
N ILE A 21 11.53 -4.37 0.04
CA ILE A 21 10.11 -4.05 -0.23
C ILE A 21 9.66 -4.71 -1.53
N THR A 22 10.46 -4.62 -2.60
CA THR A 22 10.11 -5.22 -3.89
C THR A 22 10.03 -6.73 -3.81
N GLU A 23 10.97 -7.37 -3.09
CA GLU A 23 10.97 -8.82 -2.85
C GLU A 23 9.76 -9.24 -2.00
N GLU A 24 9.44 -8.53 -0.93
CA GLU A 24 8.26 -8.80 -0.09
C GLU A 24 6.97 -8.66 -0.89
N LEU A 25 6.78 -7.55 -1.63
CA LEU A 25 5.60 -7.33 -2.48
C LEU A 25 5.48 -8.36 -3.60
N SER A 26 6.60 -8.98 -4.03
CA SER A 26 6.55 -10.06 -5.00
C SER A 26 5.80 -11.30 -4.49
N THR A 27 5.77 -11.49 -3.16
CA THR A 27 5.08 -12.61 -2.50
C THR A 27 3.59 -12.35 -2.25
N TRP A 28 3.17 -11.07 -2.28
CA TRP A 28 1.80 -10.69 -1.98
C TRP A 28 0.86 -10.96 -3.15
N THR A 29 -0.33 -11.41 -2.79
CA THR A 29 -1.51 -11.40 -3.64
C THR A 29 -1.99 -9.96 -3.87
N ARG A 30 -2.74 -9.74 -4.94
CA ARG A 30 -3.34 -8.44 -5.21
C ARG A 30 -4.26 -7.99 -4.07
N ASP A 31 -5.03 -8.90 -3.48
CA ASP A 31 -5.96 -8.57 -2.41
C ASP A 31 -5.23 -8.13 -1.13
N GLU A 32 -4.08 -8.72 -0.80
CA GLU A 32 -3.21 -8.27 0.28
C GLU A 32 -2.66 -6.85 0.02
N MET A 33 -2.29 -6.55 -1.24
CA MET A 33 -1.88 -5.21 -1.64
C MET A 33 -3.02 -4.19 -1.49
N ILE A 34 -4.23 -4.52 -1.93
CA ILE A 34 -5.42 -3.66 -1.77
C ILE A 34 -5.70 -3.43 -0.28
N ALA A 35 -5.64 -4.48 0.54
CA ALA A 35 -5.84 -4.36 1.99
C ALA A 35 -4.81 -3.42 2.64
N TRP A 36 -3.55 -3.51 2.23
CA TRP A 36 -2.50 -2.59 2.69
C TRP A 36 -2.78 -1.14 2.24
N LEU A 37 -3.20 -0.94 0.99
CA LEU A 37 -3.54 0.40 0.48
C LEU A 37 -4.70 1.03 1.26
N CYS A 38 -5.78 0.28 1.51
CA CYS A 38 -6.90 0.70 2.35
C CYS A 38 -6.45 1.08 3.77
N TRP A 39 -5.52 0.31 4.35
CA TRP A 39 -4.95 0.64 5.66
C TRP A 39 -4.10 1.92 5.59
N SER A 40 -3.26 2.08 4.57
CA SER A 40 -2.33 3.21 4.39
C SER A 40 -3.06 4.54 4.19
N ASN A 41 -4.25 4.50 3.58
CA ASN A 41 -5.07 5.65 3.31
C ASN A 41 -6.56 5.24 3.33
N PRO A 42 -7.22 5.32 4.50
CA PRO A 42 -8.62 4.90 4.65
C PRO A 42 -9.63 5.69 3.81
N LYS A 43 -9.22 6.83 3.24
CA LYS A 43 -10.04 7.65 2.33
C LYS A 43 -9.79 7.34 0.85
N GLY A 44 -8.84 6.47 0.54
CA GLY A 44 -8.52 6.10 -0.83
C GLY A 44 -9.51 5.09 -1.41
N ILE A 45 -9.69 5.14 -2.72
CA ILE A 45 -10.55 4.24 -3.48
C ILE A 45 -9.66 3.15 -4.09
N TYR A 46 -9.65 1.97 -3.46
CA TYR A 46 -8.80 0.85 -3.88
C TYR A 46 -9.60 -0.45 -4.11
N ILE A 47 -10.77 -0.56 -3.49
CA ILE A 47 -11.63 -1.74 -3.61
C ILE A 47 -12.26 -1.74 -5.00
N ASP A 48 -12.23 -2.89 -5.68
CA ASP A 48 -12.69 -3.04 -7.08
C ASP A 48 -14.06 -2.42 -7.34
N ARG A 49 -15.04 -2.65 -6.46
CA ARG A 49 -16.40 -2.11 -6.63
C ARG A 49 -16.41 -0.56 -6.65
N GLU A 50 -15.54 0.07 -5.87
CA GLU A 50 -15.45 1.53 -5.74
C GLU A 50 -14.60 2.09 -6.88
N ALA A 51 -13.51 1.41 -7.23
CA ALA A 51 -12.64 1.77 -8.35
C ALA A 51 -13.37 1.67 -9.71
N ILE A 52 -14.17 0.64 -9.93
CA ILE A 52 -14.99 0.50 -11.16
C ILE A 52 -15.99 1.66 -11.28
N VAL A 53 -16.60 2.09 -10.17
CA VAL A 53 -17.58 3.18 -10.18
C VAL A 53 -16.91 4.53 -10.43
N GLU A 54 -15.76 4.78 -9.80
CA GLU A 54 -15.08 6.07 -9.88
C GLU A 54 -14.21 6.22 -11.14
N TYR A 55 -13.49 5.15 -11.52
CA TYR A 55 -12.44 5.17 -12.54
C TYR A 55 -12.74 4.29 -13.75
N GLY A 56 -13.73 3.40 -13.68
CA GLY A 56 -14.08 2.49 -14.78
C GLY A 56 -13.14 1.30 -14.95
N ASP A 57 -12.17 1.12 -14.05
CA ASP A 57 -11.23 -0.01 -14.03
C ASP A 57 -10.90 -0.39 -12.57
N ILE A 58 -10.29 -1.56 -12.39
CA ILE A 58 -9.74 -2.01 -11.11
C ILE A 58 -8.24 -1.70 -11.03
N ILE A 59 -7.69 -1.75 -9.82
CA ILE A 59 -6.25 -1.66 -9.63
C ILE A 59 -5.63 -3.04 -9.88
N TRP A 60 -4.78 -3.11 -10.91
CA TRP A 60 -4.04 -4.32 -11.25
C TRP A 60 -2.83 -4.50 -10.33
N ARG A 61 -2.29 -5.72 -10.29
CA ARG A 61 -1.22 -6.08 -9.34
C ARG A 61 0.04 -5.22 -9.51
N ASN A 62 0.46 -4.95 -10.74
CA ASN A 62 1.62 -4.08 -11.02
C ASN A 62 1.36 -2.64 -10.57
N GLU A 63 0.15 -2.12 -10.81
CA GLU A 63 -0.23 -0.77 -10.38
C GLU A 63 -0.29 -0.68 -8.85
N ALA A 64 -0.77 -1.73 -8.19
CA ALA A 64 -0.77 -1.81 -6.74
C ALA A 64 0.66 -1.79 -6.16
N ILE A 65 1.62 -2.48 -6.79
CA ILE A 65 3.04 -2.41 -6.39
C ILE A 65 3.57 -0.99 -6.48
N ASP A 66 3.39 -0.34 -7.64
CA ASP A 66 3.88 1.02 -7.87
C ASP A 66 3.25 2.02 -6.88
N LEU A 67 1.96 1.86 -6.60
CA LEU A 67 1.22 2.71 -5.67
C LEU A 67 1.67 2.50 -4.22
N ILE A 68 1.95 1.27 -3.80
CA ILE A 68 2.49 0.97 -2.47
C ILE A 68 3.87 1.60 -2.31
N LEU A 69 4.76 1.42 -3.29
CA LEU A 69 6.11 2.03 -3.28
C LEU A 69 6.02 3.56 -3.16
N TYR A 70 5.13 4.19 -3.93
CA TYR A 70 4.86 5.61 -3.84
C TYR A 70 4.36 6.04 -2.45
N LYS A 71 3.43 5.29 -1.85
CA LYS A 71 2.91 5.57 -0.50
C LYS A 71 3.98 5.46 0.57
N ILE A 72 4.86 4.46 0.50
CA ILE A 72 5.97 4.30 1.44
C ILE A 72 6.95 5.48 1.33
N ASP A 73 7.30 5.89 0.11
CA ASP A 73 8.15 7.07 -0.12
C ASP A 73 7.53 8.36 0.45
N LEU A 74 6.22 8.56 0.29
CA LEU A 74 5.51 9.67 0.93
C LEU A 74 5.55 9.60 2.45
N MET A 75 5.27 8.44 3.05
CA MET A 75 5.31 8.26 4.50
C MET A 75 6.70 8.56 5.09
N ASN A 76 7.77 8.19 4.38
CA ASN A 76 9.14 8.46 4.79
C ASN A 76 9.52 9.95 4.69
N LYS A 77 8.87 10.71 3.81
CA LYS A 77 9.09 12.17 3.66
C LYS A 77 8.30 13.01 4.66
N GLU A 78 7.19 12.49 5.16
CA GLU A 78 6.34 13.15 6.17
C GLU A 78 6.78 12.87 7.61
N GLY A 79 7.77 11.97 7.80
CA GLY A 79 8.29 11.51 9.09
C GLY A 79 9.42 12.34 9.71
#